data_AF-A0A0F9C3X1-F1
#
_entry.id   AF-A0A0F9C3X1-F1
#
_cell.length_a   1.000
_cell.length_b   1.000
_cell.length_c   1.000
_cell.angle_alpha   90.00
_cell.angle_beta   90.00
_cell.angle_gamma   90.00
#
_symmetry.space_group_name_H-M   'P 1'
#
loop_
_entity.id
_entity.type
_entity.pdbx_description
1 polymer ?
#
loop_
_entity_poly.entity_id
_entity_poly.type
_entity_poly.pdbx_seq_one_letter_code
_entity_poly.pdbx_strand_id
1 'polypeptide(L)'
;MKPLKKLLLDNEKLVHSRMQKVESHVQRQMDNWIQNTVLLIDCDVPFKYKRQKMYQSLKGARVDLIYYPDTEQVAGFDFEVMNVIKINRS
;
A
#
# COMPACT_ATOMS: atom_id res chain seq x y z
N MET A 1 -5.86 -18.97 5.61
CA MET A 1 -4.99 -17.77 5.72
C MET A 1 -3.83 -18.10 6.65
N LYS A 2 -2.58 -17.94 6.21
CA LYS A 2 -1.41 -18.08 7.11
C LYS A 2 -1.43 -16.94 8.15
N PRO A 3 -1.12 -17.21 9.44
CA PRO A 3 -1.13 -16.17 10.46
C PRO A 3 -0.03 -15.13 10.20
N LEU A 4 -0.36 -13.85 10.42
CA LEU A 4 0.52 -12.68 10.21
C LEU A 4 1.91 -12.85 10.85
N LYS A 5 1.97 -13.54 11.99
CA LYS A 5 3.21 -13.89 12.70
C LYS A 5 4.18 -14.76 11.88
N LYS A 6 3.68 -15.68 11.05
CA LYS A 6 4.52 -16.50 10.16
C LYS A 6 5.06 -15.70 8.98
N LEU A 7 4.27 -14.75 8.45
CA LEU A 7 4.72 -13.83 7.38
C LEU A 7 5.86 -12.91 7.84
N LEU A 8 5.86 -12.50 9.12
CA LEU A 8 6.91 -11.68 9.74
C LEU A 8 8.24 -12.44 9.94
N LEU A 9 8.18 -13.75 10.19
CA LEU A 9 9.38 -14.60 10.37
C LEU A 9 10.04 -14.97 9.05
N ASP A 10 9.25 -15.08 7.98
CA ASP A 10 9.74 -15.52 6.66
C ASP A 10 10.21 -14.33 5.77
N ASN A 11 9.96 -13.07 6.15
CA ASN A 11 10.28 -11.89 5.32
C ASN A 11 10.91 -10.75 6.14
N GLU A 12 12.24 -10.62 6.09
CA GLU A 12 13.01 -9.59 6.81
C GLU A 12 12.64 -8.13 6.43
N LYS A 13 11.88 -7.93 5.34
CA LYS A 13 11.52 -6.61 4.80
C LYS A 13 10.09 -6.18 5.08
N LEU A 14 9.33 -6.92 5.91
CA LEU A 14 7.94 -6.59 6.19
C LEU A 14 7.84 -5.44 7.21
N VAL A 15 7.28 -4.31 6.78
CA VAL A 15 7.14 -3.10 7.60
C VAL A 15 5.70 -2.94 8.07
N HIS A 16 5.54 -2.47 9.31
CA HIS A 16 4.25 -2.12 9.90
C HIS A 16 4.28 -0.66 10.36
N SER A 17 3.46 0.17 9.71
CA SER A 17 3.26 1.57 10.08
C SER A 17 1.85 1.77 10.62
N ARG A 18 1.71 2.53 11.70
CA ARG A 18 0.42 2.77 12.37
C ARG A 18 0.04 4.24 12.37
N MET A 19 -1.26 4.53 12.42
CA MET A 19 -1.81 5.89 12.54
C MET A 19 -1.31 6.89 11.49
N GLN A 20 -0.97 6.40 10.30
CA GLN A 20 -0.42 7.22 9.23
C GLN A 20 -1.53 8.02 8.57
N LYS A 21 -1.31 9.32 8.34
CA LYS A 21 -2.31 10.18 7.71
C LYS A 21 -2.18 10.13 6.20
N VAL A 22 -3.28 9.85 5.53
CA VAL A 22 -3.34 9.77 4.07
C VAL A 22 -3.52 11.16 3.47
N GLU A 23 -2.59 11.55 2.60
CA GLU A 23 -2.66 12.79 1.84
C GLU A 23 -3.53 12.64 0.59
N SER A 24 -3.34 11.54 -0.15
CA SER A 24 -4.10 11.25 -1.36
C SER A 24 -4.42 9.76 -1.50
N HIS A 25 -5.54 9.46 -2.17
CA HIS A 25 -5.94 8.10 -2.51
C HIS A 25 -6.52 8.09 -3.92
N VAL A 26 -5.82 7.43 -4.84
CA VAL A 26 -6.20 7.29 -6.24
C VAL A 26 -6.56 5.84 -6.53
N GLN A 27 -7.68 5.62 -7.20
CA GLN A 27 -8.16 4.31 -7.60
C GLN A 27 -8.31 4.26 -9.12
N ARG A 28 -7.59 3.36 -9.79
CA ARG A 28 -7.63 3.20 -11.25
C ARG A 28 -8.05 1.79 -11.62
N GLN A 29 -9.02 1.66 -12.52
CA GLN A 29 -9.37 0.37 -13.12
C GLN A 29 -8.21 -0.10 -14.00
N MET A 30 -7.80 -1.35 -13.80
CA MET A 30 -6.79 -2.07 -14.59
C MET A 30 -7.30 -3.50 -14.79
N ASP A 31 -7.81 -3.77 -15.98
CA ASP A 31 -8.47 -5.02 -16.32
C ASP A 31 -9.60 -5.36 -15.32
N ASN A 32 -9.47 -6.49 -14.61
CA ASN A 32 -10.42 -6.96 -13.61
C ASN A 32 -10.11 -6.46 -12.18
N TRP A 33 -9.10 -5.61 -12.02
CA TRP A 33 -8.64 -5.11 -10.73
C TRP A 33 -8.71 -3.59 -10.68
N ILE A 34 -8.78 -3.06 -9.48
CA ILE A 34 -8.65 -1.65 -9.18
C ILE A 34 -7.34 -1.49 -8.43
N GLN A 35 -6.40 -0.82 -9.08
CA GLN A 35 -5.15 -0.41 -8.45
C GLN A 35 -5.43 0.80 -7.57
N ASN A 36 -5.22 0.62 -6.28
CA ASN A 36 -5.30 1.67 -5.28
C ASN A 36 -3.89 2.16 -5.01
N THR A 37 -3.70 3.47 -5.06
CA THR A 37 -2.43 4.15 -4.73
C THR A 37 -2.71 5.16 -3.64
N VAL A 38 -2.01 5.03 -2.52
CA VAL A 38 -2.12 5.89 -1.36
C VAL A 38 -0.81 6.65 -1.19
N LEU A 39 -0.88 7.95 -0.96
CA LEU A 39 0.25 8.75 -0.53
C LEU A 39 0.02 9.16 0.93
N LEU A 40 1.05 9.02 1.75
CA LEU A 40 1.03 9.47 3.14
C LEU A 40 1.62 10.87 3.23
N ILE A 41 1.20 11.61 4.25
CA ILE A 41 1.81 12.91 4.54
C ILE A 41 3.30 12.72 4.84
N ASP A 42 4.13 13.63 4.32
CA ASP A 42 5.59 13.64 4.47
C ASP A 42 6.29 12.38 3.91
N CYS A 43 5.66 11.70 2.94
CA CYS A 43 6.24 10.54 2.27
C CYS A 43 6.01 10.61 0.76
N ASP A 44 7.11 10.67 0.00
CA ASP A 44 7.06 10.78 -1.46
C ASP A 44 6.88 9.43 -2.17
N VAL A 45 6.90 8.32 -1.42
CA VAL A 45 6.81 6.96 -1.97
C VAL A 45 5.36 6.47 -1.96
N PRO A 46 4.83 6.01 -3.12
CA PRO A 46 3.44 5.56 -3.20
C PRO A 46 3.24 4.16 -2.60
N PHE A 47 2.12 4.01 -1.88
CA PHE A 47 1.64 2.75 -1.32
C PHE A 47 0.60 2.13 -2.24
N LYS A 48 0.91 0.98 -2.84
CA LYS A 48 0.08 0.32 -3.85
C LYS A 48 -0.56 -0.95 -3.32
N TYR A 49 -1.84 -1.15 -3.63
CA TYR A 49 -2.53 -2.44 -3.46
C TYR A 49 -3.63 -2.62 -4.52
N LYS A 50 -4.07 -3.86 -4.72
CA LYS A 50 -5.12 -4.20 -5.69
C LYS A 50 -6.37 -4.72 -4.98
N ARG A 51 -7.55 -4.35 -5.49
CA ARG A 51 -8.86 -4.88 -5.07
C ARG A 51 -9.73 -5.15 -6.29
N GLN A 52 -10.64 -6.11 -6.21
CA GLN A 52 -11.59 -6.38 -7.32
C GLN A 52 -12.73 -5.37 -7.40
N LYS A 53 -12.99 -4.65 -6.30
CA LYS A 53 -14.05 -3.64 -6.19
C LYS A 53 -13.47 -2.33 -5.68
N MET A 54 -14.16 -1.24 -6.03
CA MET A 54 -13.80 0.10 -5.56
C MET A 54 -13.85 0.12 -4.03
N TYR A 55 -12.86 0.76 -3.43
CA TYR A 55 -12.76 0.91 -2.00
C TYR A 55 -13.23 2.29 -1.58
N GLN A 56 -13.61 2.42 -0.31
CA GLN A 56 -13.90 3.73 0.28
C GLN A 56 -12.67 4.63 0.16
N SER A 57 -12.91 5.93 -0.02
CA SER A 57 -11.82 6.90 -0.04
C SER A 57 -11.11 6.92 1.32
N LEU A 58 -9.77 6.88 1.27
CA LEU A 58 -8.93 6.98 2.46
C LEU A 58 -8.33 8.37 2.61
N LYS A 59 -8.55 9.29 1.66
CA LYS A 59 -8.01 10.64 1.69
C LYS A 59 -8.38 11.35 3.01
N GLY A 60 -7.38 11.85 3.71
CA GLY A 60 -7.52 12.53 5.00
C GLY A 60 -7.74 11.60 6.21
N ALA A 61 -7.96 10.30 6.00
CA ALA A 61 -8.09 9.34 7.08
C ALA A 61 -6.73 8.96 7.67
N ARG A 62 -6.76 8.37 8.88
CA ARG A 62 -5.62 7.66 9.44
C ARG A 62 -5.74 6.17 9.15
N VAL A 63 -4.62 5.55 8.84
CA VAL A 63 -4.56 4.13 8.46
C VAL A 63 -3.39 3.42 9.13
N ASP A 64 -3.60 2.13 9.37
CA ASP A 64 -2.55 1.18 9.68
C ASP A 64 -2.21 0.37 8.42
N LEU A 65 -0.92 0.24 8.14
CA LEU A 65 -0.36 -0.34 6.93
C LEU A 65 0.63 -1.45 7.26
N ILE A 66 0.52 -2.55 6.53
CA ILE A 66 1.52 -3.62 6.48
C ILE A 66 1.93 -3.78 5.03
N TYR A 67 3.22 -3.59 4.74
CA TYR A 67 3.74 -3.52 3.38
C TYR A 67 5.19 -4.00 3.31
N TYR A 68 5.67 -4.22 2.10
CA TYR A 68 7.08 -4.41 1.80
C TYR A 68 7.56 -3.30 0.87
N PRO A 69 8.74 -2.71 1.11
CA PRO A 69 9.42 -1.87 0.14
C PRO A 69 9.78 -2.68 -1.10
N ASP A 70 9.61 -2.08 -2.26
CA ASP A 70 9.90 -2.69 -3.55
C ASP A 70 10.32 -1.62 -4.56
N THR A 71 10.80 -2.05 -5.72
CA THR A 71 11.19 -1.17 -6.81
C THR A 71 10.52 -1.63 -8.09
N GLU A 72 9.79 -0.72 -8.74
CA GLU A 72 9.13 -0.97 -10.02
C GLU A 72 9.84 -0.22 -11.13
N GLN A 73 10.11 -0.90 -12.24
CA GLN A 73 10.66 -0.27 -13.43
C GLN A 73 9.51 0.30 -14.29
N VAL A 74 9.55 1.60 -14.53
CA VAL A 74 8.57 2.31 -15.38
C VAL A 74 9.33 3.08 -16.44
N ALA A 75 9.10 2.75 -17.72
CA ALA A 75 9.78 3.36 -18.86
C ALA A 75 11.32 3.36 -18.77
N GLY A 76 11.90 2.32 -18.17
CA GLY A 76 13.35 2.19 -17.98
C GLY A 76 13.93 2.91 -16.76
N PHE A 77 13.07 3.53 -15.93
CA PHE A 77 13.47 4.14 -14.66
C PHE A 77 12.97 3.32 -13.47
N ASP A 78 13.79 3.20 -12.45
CA ASP A 78 13.45 2.53 -11.20
C ASP A 78 12.73 3.49 -10.26
N PHE A 79 11.54 3.10 -9.81
CA PHE A 79 10.74 3.85 -8.84
C PHE A 79 10.54 3.02 -7.58
N GLU A 80 10.83 3.62 -6.43
CA GLU A 80 10.47 3.03 -5.16
C GLU A 80 8.96 2.99 -5.00
N VAL A 81 8.45 1.87 -4.50
CA VAL A 81 7.04 1.66 -4.20
C VAL A 81 6.90 0.85 -2.92
N MET A 82 5.76 1.02 -2.25
CA MET A 82 5.42 0.23 -1.08
C MET A 82 4.26 -0.68 -1.43
N ASN A 83 4.51 -1.99 -1.49
CA ASN A 83 3.48 -2.96 -1.82
C ASN A 83 2.73 -3.38 -0.57
N VAL A 84 1.47 -2.93 -0.48
CA VAL A 84 0.64 -3.07 0.72
C VAL A 84 -0.08 -4.41 0.72
N ILE A 85 0.14 -5.17 1.79
CA ILE A 85 -0.55 -6.44 2.07
C ILE A 85 -1.84 -6.17 2.83
N LYS A 86 -1.81 -5.22 3.78
CA LYS A 86 -2.96 -4.88 4.60
C LYS A 86 -3.03 -3.38 4.84
N ILE A 87 -4.23 -2.84 4.65
CA ILE A 87 -4.58 -1.47 4.99
C ILE A 87 -5.88 -1.46 5.77
N ASN A 88 -5.86 -0.85 6.94
CA ASN A 88 -7.02 -0.68 7.80
C ASN A 88 -7.19 0.80 8.09
N ARG A 89 -8.40 1.32 7.91
CA ARG A 89 -8.76 2.64 8.42
C ARG A 89 -8.95 2.54 9.93
N SER A 90 -8.29 3.42 10.69
CA SER A 90 -8.48 3.58 12.14
C SER A 90 -9.76 4.35 12.44
#